data_AF-A0A8T4ZCC3-F1
#
_entry.id   AF-A0A8T4ZCC3-F1
#
_cell.length_a   1.000
_cell.length_b   1.000
_cell.length_c   1.000
_cell.angle_alpha   90.00
_cell.angle_beta   90.00
_cell.angle_gamma   90.00
#
_symmetry.space_group_name_H-M   'P 1'
#
loop_
_entity.id
_entity.type
_entity.pdbx_description
1 polymer ?
#
loop_
_entity_poly.entity_id
_entity_poly.type
_entity_poly.pdbx_seq_one_letter_code
_entity_poly.pdbx_strand_id
1 'polypeptide(L)'
;MFSRPIGWRVFDMSETRYPEVIFKVGRRRESVATRDWLENKRGSFQKMWNNEGSDILEKIWKLCRVEFPRQADSLTILLYKRRRGDNLGDMDPAEPTKANIYLRKKDDWRTVKRTLLHELIHCLLWSAYYYDLRRKEANFFEDYFADELLVSLLEQMSLRSRINYKKSLDYAIDMLSERLRNLRRIRREYQTLLRNWAEYAKAYRKDIERSDALKERREIINKLKSPLPLLL
;
A
#
# COMPACT_ATOMS: atom_id res chain seq x y z
N MET A 1 -41.09 2.89 -3.56
CA MET A 1 -40.37 3.56 -2.45
C MET A 1 -38.89 3.38 -2.73
N PHE A 2 -38.25 4.37 -3.37
CA PHE A 2 -36.85 4.27 -3.77
C PHE A 2 -35.96 4.75 -2.62
N SER A 3 -35.17 3.83 -2.08
CA SER A 3 -34.13 4.10 -1.08
C SER A 3 -33.10 5.06 -1.67
N ARG A 4 -32.93 6.22 -1.05
CA ARG A 4 -31.93 7.22 -1.46
C ARG A 4 -30.52 6.62 -1.34
N PRO A 5 -29.59 6.90 -2.26
CA PRO A 5 -28.20 6.54 -2.09
C PRO A 5 -27.65 7.24 -0.85
N ILE A 6 -26.94 6.49 -0.01
CA ILE A 6 -26.27 6.99 1.19
C ILE A 6 -25.27 8.06 0.73
N GLY A 7 -25.60 9.32 1.04
CA GLY A 7 -24.81 10.48 0.67
C GLY A 7 -23.43 10.42 1.31
N TRP A 8 -22.41 10.62 0.49
CA TRP A 8 -21.10 11.08 0.93
C TRP A 8 -21.34 12.39 1.69
N ARG A 9 -21.23 12.36 3.03
CA ARG A 9 -21.34 13.58 3.83
C ARG A 9 -20.19 14.50 3.44
N VAL A 10 -20.54 15.66 2.90
CA VAL A 10 -19.62 16.79 2.78
C VAL A 10 -19.42 17.31 4.20
N PHE A 11 -18.24 17.07 4.77
CA PHE A 11 -17.87 17.57 6.09
C PHE A 11 -17.07 18.87 5.96
N ASP A 12 -17.23 19.70 6.99
CA ASP A 12 -16.65 21.04 7.15
C ASP A 12 -15.12 21.02 7.02
N MET A 13 -14.56 21.93 6.24
CA MET A 13 -13.18 21.91 5.73
C MET A 13 -12.18 22.74 6.56
N SER A 14 -12.49 23.13 7.79
CA SER A 14 -11.67 24.11 8.51
C SER A 14 -10.48 23.56 9.28
N GLU A 15 -10.36 22.24 9.52
CA GLU A 15 -9.21 21.64 10.21
C GLU A 15 -8.85 20.25 9.66
N THR A 16 -8.15 20.19 8.52
CA THR A 16 -7.58 18.94 8.02
C THR A 16 -6.42 18.50 8.92
N ARG A 17 -6.69 17.68 9.95
CA ARG A 17 -5.63 17.02 10.73
C ARG A 17 -5.14 15.78 9.97
N TYR A 18 -3.98 15.89 9.35
CA TYR A 18 -3.23 14.73 8.89
C TYR A 18 -2.64 13.98 10.10
N PRO A 19 -2.46 12.65 10.03
CA PRO A 19 -1.79 11.93 11.09
C PRO A 19 -0.35 12.43 11.20
N GLU A 20 0.15 12.53 12.44
CA GLU A 20 1.58 12.78 12.64
C GLU A 20 2.37 11.56 12.15
N VAL A 21 3.36 11.74 11.28
CA VAL A 21 4.24 10.64 10.86
C VAL A 21 5.52 10.66 11.70
N ILE A 22 5.72 9.58 12.46
CA ILE A 22 6.79 9.45 13.44
C ILE A 22 7.75 8.36 13.00
N PHE A 23 9.04 8.69 12.89
CA PHE A 23 10.08 7.71 12.61
C PHE A 23 10.62 7.11 13.91
N LYS A 24 10.73 5.78 13.99
CA LYS A 24 11.31 5.04 15.12
C LYS A 24 12.25 3.95 14.63
N VAL A 25 13.25 3.59 15.44
CA VAL A 25 14.05 2.38 15.19
C VAL A 25 13.27 1.15 15.63
N GLY A 26 13.15 0.18 14.74
CA GLY A 26 12.43 -1.06 14.99
C GLY A 26 13.11 -1.94 16.05
N ARG A 27 12.33 -2.80 16.71
CA ARG A 27 12.77 -3.56 17.91
C ARG A 27 13.60 -4.83 17.61
N ARG A 28 14.16 -4.98 16.40
CA ARG A 28 15.00 -6.15 16.06
C ARG A 28 16.29 -6.15 16.90
N ARG A 29 16.77 -7.35 17.28
CA ARG A 29 18.06 -7.51 17.94
C ARG A 29 19.17 -7.19 16.94
N GLU A 30 19.88 -6.10 17.20
CA GLU A 30 20.96 -5.56 16.38
C GLU A 30 22.13 -5.15 17.28
N SER A 31 23.35 -5.06 16.72
CA SER A 31 24.51 -4.55 17.45
C SER A 31 24.35 -3.06 17.79
N VAL A 32 25.05 -2.58 18.83
CA VAL A 32 25.04 -1.16 19.23
C VAL A 32 25.36 -0.24 18.04
N ALA A 33 26.45 -0.51 17.33
CA ALA A 33 26.82 0.25 16.13
C ALA A 33 25.75 0.26 15.02
N THR A 34 24.95 -0.81 14.90
CA THR A 34 23.82 -0.84 13.95
C THR A 34 22.67 0.03 14.44
N ARG A 35 22.37 0.03 15.74
CA ARG A 35 21.32 0.88 16.32
C ARG A 35 21.69 2.35 16.19
N ASP A 36 22.92 2.73 16.51
CA ASP A 36 23.40 4.12 16.39
C ASP A 36 23.29 4.62 14.95
N TRP A 37 23.66 3.77 13.98
CA TRP A 37 23.48 4.08 12.56
C TRP A 37 21.99 4.27 12.18
N LEU A 38 21.09 3.41 12.67
CA LEU A 38 19.65 3.55 12.43
C LEU A 38 19.06 4.79 13.10
N GLU A 39 19.52 5.17 14.29
CA GLU A 39 19.11 6.40 14.98
C GLU A 39 19.55 7.65 14.20
N ASN A 40 20.78 7.65 13.66
CA ASN A 40 21.25 8.72 12.78
C ASN A 40 20.39 8.82 11.51
N LYS A 41 20.01 7.68 10.90
CA LYS A 41 19.08 7.65 9.76
C LYS A 41 17.69 8.15 10.14
N ARG A 42 17.17 7.76 11.31
CA ARG A 42 15.88 8.21 11.86
C ARG A 42 15.86 9.74 11.96
N GLY A 43 16.87 10.34 12.58
CA GLY A 43 16.97 11.80 12.70
C GLY A 43 17.03 12.51 11.34
N SER A 44 17.82 11.98 10.41
CA SER A 44 17.91 12.52 9.04
C SER A 44 16.57 12.43 8.30
N PHE A 45 15.89 11.28 8.33
CA PHE A 45 14.63 11.08 7.64
C PHE A 45 13.50 11.88 8.27
N GLN A 46 13.44 11.99 9.60
CA GLN A 46 12.48 12.86 10.27
C GLN A 46 12.67 14.32 9.85
N LYS A 47 13.91 14.82 9.78
CA LYS A 47 14.20 16.18 9.31
C LYS A 47 13.72 16.39 7.87
N MET A 48 14.00 15.44 6.98
CA MET A 48 13.53 15.53 5.59
C MET A 48 12.00 15.49 5.53
N TRP A 49 11.36 14.59 6.26
CA TRP A 49 9.90 14.51 6.34
C TRP A 49 9.28 15.81 6.86
N ASN A 50 9.84 16.43 7.89
CA ASN A 50 9.32 17.69 8.41
C ASN A 50 9.38 18.83 7.36
N ASN A 51 10.27 18.75 6.38
CA ASN A 51 10.39 19.75 5.32
C ASN A 51 9.41 19.56 4.15
N GLU A 52 9.03 18.32 3.83
CA GLU A 52 8.23 18.01 2.62
C GLU A 52 6.99 17.14 2.86
N GLY A 53 6.83 16.61 4.06
CA GLY A 53 5.80 15.64 4.44
C GLY A 53 4.39 16.22 4.39
N SER A 54 4.21 17.48 4.77
CA SER A 54 2.90 18.16 4.68
C SER A 54 2.38 18.21 3.25
N ASP A 55 3.21 18.66 2.32
CA ASP A 55 2.87 18.78 0.90
C ASP A 55 2.59 17.41 0.26
N ILE A 56 3.33 16.40 0.72
CA ILE A 56 3.13 15.01 0.31
C ILE A 56 1.77 14.50 0.80
N LEU A 57 1.46 14.67 2.08
CA LEU A 57 0.21 14.19 2.67
C LEU A 57 -0.99 14.92 2.07
N GLU A 58 -0.87 16.22 1.82
CA GLU A 58 -1.91 16.99 1.12
C GLU A 58 -2.17 16.44 -0.29
N LYS A 59 -1.11 16.11 -1.05
CA LYS A 59 -1.28 15.49 -2.38
C LYS A 59 -1.93 14.11 -2.29
N ILE A 60 -1.45 13.27 -1.39
CA ILE A 60 -2.04 11.93 -1.18
C ILE A 60 -3.52 12.09 -0.82
N TRP A 61 -3.87 12.98 0.10
CA TRP A 61 -5.25 13.24 0.48
C TRP A 61 -6.10 13.74 -0.69
N LYS A 62 -5.62 14.73 -1.47
CA LYS A 62 -6.33 15.22 -2.65
C LYS A 62 -6.61 14.12 -3.67
N LEU A 63 -5.69 13.16 -3.80
CA LEU A 63 -5.79 12.05 -4.74
C LEU A 63 -6.65 10.89 -4.22
N CYS A 64 -6.49 10.51 -2.95
CA CYS A 64 -7.18 9.36 -2.37
C CYS A 64 -8.60 9.73 -1.91
N ARG A 65 -8.81 10.97 -1.45
CA ARG A 65 -10.01 11.42 -0.71
C ARG A 65 -10.37 10.50 0.46
N VAL A 66 -9.37 9.84 1.02
CA VAL A 66 -9.48 9.00 2.22
C VAL A 66 -8.96 9.83 3.38
N GLU A 67 -9.83 10.08 4.36
CA GLU A 67 -9.42 10.71 5.61
C GLU A 67 -8.78 9.68 6.52
N PHE A 68 -7.79 10.11 7.30
CA PHE A 68 -7.26 9.27 8.36
C PHE A 68 -8.35 9.06 9.41
N PRO A 69 -8.53 7.83 9.92
CA PRO A 69 -9.44 7.61 11.03
C PRO A 69 -8.99 8.48 12.21
N ARG A 70 -9.93 9.25 12.77
CA ARG A 70 -9.68 10.15 13.92
C ARG A 70 -9.15 9.43 15.16
N GLN A 71 -9.28 8.10 15.21
CA GLN A 71 -8.79 7.23 16.26
C GLN A 71 -7.28 6.94 16.17
N ALA A 72 -6.63 7.27 15.06
CA ALA A 72 -5.20 7.08 14.86
C ALA A 72 -4.49 8.44 14.80
N ASP A 73 -3.98 8.89 15.95
CA ASP A 73 -3.30 10.18 16.09
C ASP A 73 -1.97 10.23 15.31
N SER A 74 -1.36 9.07 15.05
CA SER A 74 -0.06 8.99 14.38
C SER A 74 0.13 7.74 13.53
N LEU A 75 0.97 7.88 12.51
CA LEU A 75 1.54 6.82 11.69
C LEU A 75 2.99 6.61 12.08
N THR A 76 3.37 5.37 12.42
CA THR A 76 4.75 5.07 12.80
C THR A 76 5.50 4.40 11.64
N ILE A 77 6.62 5.00 11.22
CA ILE A 77 7.59 4.40 10.30
C ILE A 77 8.70 3.73 11.13
N LEU A 78 8.79 2.41 11.04
CA LEU A 78 9.77 1.60 11.75
C LEU A 78 10.97 1.31 10.84
N LEU A 79 12.15 1.80 11.23
CA LEU A 79 13.39 1.60 10.49
C LEU A 79 14.13 0.37 10.99
N TYR A 80 14.52 -0.50 10.07
CA TYR A 80 15.31 -1.70 10.35
C TYR A 80 16.55 -1.77 9.47
N LYS A 81 17.55 -2.54 9.91
CA LYS A 81 18.62 -2.98 9.01
C LYS A 81 18.08 -4.06 8.07
N ARG A 82 18.27 -3.86 6.78
CA ARG A 82 17.88 -4.80 5.73
C ARG A 82 18.77 -6.04 5.75
N ARG A 83 18.13 -7.22 5.79
CA ARG A 83 18.77 -8.54 5.68
C ARG A 83 18.53 -9.14 4.29
N ARG A 84 19.17 -10.28 3.99
CA ARG A 84 18.95 -10.99 2.72
C ARG A 84 17.52 -11.52 2.70
N GLY A 85 16.77 -11.16 1.66
CA GLY A 85 15.35 -11.54 1.52
C GLY A 85 14.37 -10.49 2.03
N ASP A 86 14.83 -9.44 2.72
CA ASP A 86 13.95 -8.34 3.14
C ASP A 86 13.55 -7.48 1.91
N ASN A 87 12.26 -7.18 1.82
CA ASN A 87 11.74 -6.12 0.94
C ASN A 87 12.22 -4.74 1.42
N LEU A 88 12.02 -3.70 0.61
CA LEU A 88 12.46 -2.34 0.99
C LEU A 88 11.48 -1.70 1.98
N GLY A 89 10.20 -2.06 1.88
CA GLY A 89 9.15 -1.72 2.83
C GLY A 89 8.10 -2.83 2.88
N ASP A 90 7.34 -2.84 3.97
CA ASP A 90 6.11 -3.60 4.12
C ASP A 90 5.23 -2.96 5.20
N MET A 91 3.96 -3.37 5.27
CA MET A 91 3.04 -3.07 6.36
C MET A 91 2.22 -4.30 6.73
N ASP A 92 1.80 -4.39 8.00
CA ASP A 92 0.91 -5.46 8.48
C ASP A 92 -0.55 -4.97 8.48
N PRO A 93 -1.47 -5.57 7.69
CA PRO A 93 -2.88 -5.16 7.67
C PRO A 93 -3.57 -5.20 9.04
N ALA A 94 -3.04 -5.98 9.99
CA ALA A 94 -3.52 -5.99 11.37
C ALA A 94 -3.07 -4.76 12.19
N GLU A 95 -2.01 -4.07 11.75
CA GLU A 95 -1.45 -2.87 12.38
C GLU A 95 -1.31 -1.73 11.34
N PRO A 96 -2.41 -1.22 10.76
CA PRO A 96 -2.39 -0.33 9.61
C PRO A 96 -1.86 1.09 9.92
N THR A 97 -1.53 1.35 11.18
CA THR A 97 -0.87 2.59 11.63
C THR A 97 0.66 2.45 11.65
N LYS A 98 1.22 1.36 11.11
CA LYS A 98 2.66 1.09 11.10
C LYS A 98 3.13 0.60 9.74
N ALA A 99 4.22 1.19 9.27
CA ALA A 99 4.97 0.69 8.12
C ALA A 99 6.41 0.39 8.52
N ASN A 100 6.97 -0.67 7.98
CA ASN A 100 8.36 -1.06 8.17
C ASN A 100 9.17 -0.64 6.94
N ILE A 101 10.36 -0.10 7.16
CA ILE A 101 11.31 0.26 6.10
C ILE A 101 12.66 -0.36 6.42
N TYR A 102 13.21 -1.11 5.47
CA TYR A 102 14.44 -1.88 5.65
C TYR A 102 15.60 -1.25 4.88
N LEU A 103 16.57 -0.74 5.63
CA LEU A 103 17.65 0.08 5.09
C LEU A 103 18.97 -0.67 4.96
N ARG A 104 19.71 -0.34 3.91
CA ARG A 104 21.17 -0.57 3.78
C ARG A 104 21.91 0.72 4.10
N LYS A 105 23.19 0.63 4.45
CA LYS A 105 24.03 1.81 4.80
C LYS A 105 23.99 2.92 3.75
N LYS A 106 23.99 2.53 2.47
CA LYS A 106 23.98 3.43 1.32
C LYS A 106 22.63 4.06 1.01
N ASP A 107 21.54 3.56 1.58
CA ASP A 107 20.20 4.06 1.26
C ASP A 107 20.02 5.44 1.90
N ASP A 108 19.52 6.39 1.11
CA ASP A 108 19.28 7.77 1.52
C ASP A 108 17.79 8.14 1.35
N TRP A 109 17.44 9.37 1.73
CA TRP A 109 16.07 9.85 1.63
C TRP A 109 15.53 9.71 0.21
N ARG A 110 16.30 10.11 -0.80
CA ARG A 110 15.88 10.08 -2.20
C ARG A 110 15.56 8.66 -2.67
N THR A 111 16.36 7.68 -2.23
CA THR A 111 16.19 6.27 -2.59
C THR A 111 14.97 5.64 -1.92
N VAL A 112 14.70 6.02 -0.66
CA VAL A 112 13.67 5.38 0.17
C VAL A 112 12.31 6.08 0.09
N LYS A 113 12.29 7.38 -0.24
CA LYS A 113 11.09 8.22 -0.30
C LYS A 113 9.95 7.55 -1.06
N ARG A 114 10.26 6.97 -2.22
CA ARG A 114 9.28 6.28 -3.06
C ARG A 114 8.57 5.14 -2.31
N THR A 115 9.33 4.26 -1.69
CA THR A 115 8.80 3.16 -0.90
C THR A 115 8.07 3.64 0.35
N LEU A 116 8.59 4.66 1.02
CA LEU A 116 7.91 5.25 2.17
C LEU A 116 6.50 5.77 1.80
N LEU A 117 6.38 6.46 0.66
CA LEU A 117 5.07 6.91 0.16
C LEU A 117 4.14 5.75 -0.16
N HIS A 118 4.69 4.72 -0.80
CA HIS A 118 3.95 3.50 -1.13
C HIS A 118 3.33 2.89 0.14
N GLU A 119 4.14 2.65 1.17
CA GLU A 119 3.64 2.07 2.43
C GLU A 119 2.70 3.01 3.20
N LEU A 120 2.89 4.33 3.12
CA LEU A 120 1.99 5.29 3.74
C LEU A 120 0.59 5.26 3.12
N ILE A 121 0.51 5.13 1.79
CA ILE A 121 -0.78 5.02 1.09
C ILE A 121 -1.44 3.68 1.42
N HIS A 122 -0.67 2.59 1.54
CA HIS A 122 -1.19 1.33 2.05
C HIS A 122 -1.75 1.49 3.47
N CYS A 123 -1.00 2.09 4.39
CA CYS A 123 -1.45 2.36 5.75
C CYS A 123 -2.75 3.18 5.79
N LEU A 124 -2.89 4.19 4.91
CA LEU A 124 -4.09 4.99 4.74
C LEU A 124 -5.30 4.14 4.34
N LEU A 125 -5.16 3.40 3.24
CA LEU A 125 -6.24 2.56 2.70
C LEU A 125 -6.65 1.49 3.71
N TRP A 126 -5.68 0.78 4.29
CA TRP A 126 -5.94 -0.27 5.27
C TRP A 126 -6.48 0.28 6.59
N SER A 127 -6.11 1.49 7.00
CA SER A 127 -6.71 2.13 8.18
C SER A 127 -8.19 2.41 7.93
N ALA A 128 -8.56 2.97 6.77
CA ALA A 128 -9.96 3.17 6.42
C ALA A 128 -10.74 1.84 6.43
N TYR A 129 -10.20 0.78 5.83
CA TYR A 129 -10.85 -0.54 5.86
C TYR A 129 -10.96 -1.15 7.27
N TYR A 130 -9.91 -1.00 8.10
CA TYR A 130 -9.84 -1.55 9.44
C TYR A 130 -10.84 -0.88 10.38
N TYR A 131 -10.89 0.45 10.37
CA TYR A 131 -11.70 1.24 11.30
C TYR A 131 -13.15 1.44 10.81
N ASP A 132 -13.43 1.44 9.50
CA ASP A 132 -14.80 1.54 8.95
C ASP A 132 -15.53 0.18 8.84
N LEU A 133 -14.97 -0.90 9.41
CA LEU A 133 -15.56 -2.25 9.48
C LEU A 133 -15.94 -2.88 8.12
N ARG A 134 -15.44 -2.36 6.99
CA ARG A 134 -15.67 -2.92 5.64
C ARG A 134 -14.83 -4.16 5.31
N ARG A 135 -14.39 -4.91 6.32
CA ARG A 135 -13.59 -6.14 6.17
C ARG A 135 -14.28 -7.26 5.39
N LYS A 136 -15.59 -7.18 5.16
CA LYS A 136 -16.39 -8.27 4.58
C LYS A 136 -16.35 -8.36 3.05
N GLU A 137 -15.84 -7.35 2.34
CA GLU A 137 -15.91 -7.30 0.87
C GLU A 137 -14.57 -7.52 0.17
N ALA A 138 -13.53 -7.94 0.88
CA ALA A 138 -12.22 -8.14 0.30
C ALA A 138 -12.09 -9.54 -0.35
N ASN A 139 -12.22 -9.64 -1.68
CA ASN A 139 -11.75 -10.79 -2.44
C ASN A 139 -10.20 -10.70 -2.51
N PHE A 140 -9.56 -11.66 -1.84
CA PHE A 140 -8.17 -11.63 -1.38
C PHE A 140 -7.09 -11.28 -2.42
N PHE A 141 -7.37 -11.41 -3.72
CA PHE A 141 -6.38 -11.22 -4.79
C PHE A 141 -6.63 -9.98 -5.63
N GLU A 142 -7.88 -9.70 -5.93
CA GLU A 142 -8.33 -8.58 -6.75
C GLU A 142 -8.17 -7.28 -5.99
N ASP A 143 -8.45 -7.29 -4.69
CA ASP A 143 -8.24 -6.13 -3.83
C ASP A 143 -6.75 -5.90 -3.58
N TYR A 144 -5.96 -6.95 -3.40
CA TYR A 144 -4.51 -6.82 -3.29
C TYR A 144 -3.90 -6.27 -4.60
N PHE A 145 -4.30 -6.80 -5.75
CA PHE A 145 -3.89 -6.26 -7.06
C PHE A 145 -4.26 -4.80 -7.23
N ALA A 146 -5.52 -4.48 -6.94
CA ALA A 146 -6.09 -3.15 -7.09
C ALA A 146 -5.39 -2.16 -6.15
N ASP A 147 -5.13 -2.55 -4.92
CA ASP A 147 -4.44 -1.74 -3.92
C ASP A 147 -2.99 -1.49 -4.36
N GLU A 148 -2.24 -2.51 -4.76
CA GLU A 148 -0.85 -2.33 -5.23
C GLU A 148 -0.77 -1.46 -6.50
N LEU A 149 -1.71 -1.62 -7.43
CA LEU A 149 -1.80 -0.81 -8.64
C LEU A 149 -2.15 0.65 -8.30
N LEU A 150 -3.18 0.85 -7.48
CA LEU A 150 -3.65 2.16 -7.05
C LEU A 150 -2.57 2.89 -6.27
N VAL A 151 -1.95 2.23 -5.28
CA VAL A 151 -0.85 2.75 -4.50
C VAL A 151 0.31 3.15 -5.40
N SER A 152 0.71 2.31 -6.35
CA SER A 152 1.82 2.61 -7.28
C SER A 152 1.54 3.81 -8.20
N LEU A 153 0.27 4.02 -8.58
CA LEU A 153 -0.16 5.20 -9.36
C LEU A 153 -0.18 6.46 -8.50
N LEU A 154 -0.79 6.40 -7.31
CA LEU A 154 -0.89 7.51 -6.37
C LEU A 154 0.48 7.99 -5.90
N GLU A 155 1.40 7.05 -5.68
CA GLU A 155 2.80 7.30 -5.33
C GLU A 155 3.51 8.12 -6.42
N GLN A 156 3.33 7.76 -7.70
CA GLN A 156 3.88 8.53 -8.84
C GLN A 156 3.24 9.92 -8.96
N MET A 157 1.92 10.01 -8.82
CA MET A 157 1.19 11.28 -8.87
C MET A 157 1.61 12.23 -7.73
N SER A 158 1.83 11.69 -6.53
CA SER A 158 2.26 12.47 -5.35
C SER A 158 3.69 12.99 -5.49
N LEU A 159 4.54 12.24 -6.18
CA LEU A 159 5.92 12.63 -6.50
C LEU A 159 6.03 13.56 -7.72
N ARG A 160 4.90 13.94 -8.35
CA ARG A 160 4.88 14.72 -9.62
C ARG A 160 5.73 14.09 -10.72
N SER A 161 5.88 12.76 -10.72
CA SER A 161 6.52 12.07 -11.84
C SER A 161 5.52 11.91 -12.99
N ARG A 162 6.03 11.76 -14.21
CA ARG A 162 5.18 11.34 -15.33
C ARG A 162 4.65 9.94 -15.01
N ILE A 163 3.32 9.80 -15.01
CA ILE A 163 2.66 8.53 -14.70
C ILE A 163 3.07 7.49 -15.75
N ASN A 164 3.71 6.42 -15.29
CA ASN A 164 4.04 5.25 -16.09
C ASN A 164 3.12 4.10 -15.68
N TYR A 165 1.96 4.04 -16.33
CA TYR A 165 0.93 3.03 -16.07
C TYR A 165 1.45 1.60 -16.21
N LYS A 166 2.30 1.34 -17.21
CA LYS A 166 2.93 0.03 -17.43
C LYS A 166 3.79 -0.38 -16.24
N LYS A 167 4.58 0.55 -15.69
CA LYS A 167 5.42 0.29 -14.52
C LYS A 167 4.58 0.03 -13.26
N SER A 168 3.49 0.77 -13.06
CA SER A 168 2.57 0.52 -11.94
C SER A 168 1.94 -0.85 -12.04
N LEU A 169 1.56 -1.25 -13.27
CA LEU A 169 0.99 -2.56 -13.52
C LEU A 169 1.99 -3.68 -13.29
N ASP A 170 3.19 -3.59 -13.88
CA ASP A 170 4.24 -4.59 -13.70
C ASP A 170 4.54 -4.77 -12.21
N TYR A 171 4.57 -3.67 -11.45
CA TYR A 171 4.74 -3.72 -10.00
C TYR A 171 3.59 -4.46 -9.29
N ALA A 172 2.33 -4.12 -9.57
CA ALA A 172 1.17 -4.78 -8.95
C ALA A 172 1.12 -6.29 -9.27
N ILE A 173 1.47 -6.65 -10.52
CA ILE A 173 1.63 -8.04 -10.96
C ILE A 173 2.70 -8.77 -10.15
N ASP A 174 3.87 -8.15 -9.97
CA ASP A 174 5.00 -8.76 -9.26
C ASP A 174 4.67 -8.96 -7.77
N MET A 175 4.08 -7.96 -7.11
CA MET A 175 3.66 -8.03 -5.71
C MET A 175 2.61 -9.11 -5.48
N LEU A 176 1.59 -9.16 -6.33
CA LEU A 176 0.58 -10.21 -6.29
C LEU A 176 1.18 -11.60 -6.51
N SER A 177 2.10 -11.72 -7.47
CA SER A 177 2.82 -12.97 -7.75
C SER A 177 3.68 -13.42 -6.57
N GLU A 178 4.29 -12.50 -5.82
CA GLU A 178 5.01 -12.80 -4.58
C GLU A 178 4.07 -13.28 -3.47
N ARG A 179 2.96 -12.58 -3.24
CA ARG A 179 1.93 -12.98 -2.27
C ARG A 179 1.38 -14.37 -2.59
N LEU A 180 1.06 -14.60 -3.85
CA LEU A 180 0.61 -15.86 -4.41
C LEU A 180 1.63 -17.01 -4.22
N ARG A 181 2.92 -16.75 -4.45
CA ARG A 181 3.99 -17.73 -4.15
C ARG A 181 4.05 -18.09 -2.67
N ASN A 182 3.78 -17.16 -1.77
CA ASN A 182 3.71 -17.43 -0.34
C ASN A 182 2.48 -18.28 0.03
N LEU A 183 1.33 -18.08 -0.64
CA LEU A 183 0.14 -18.92 -0.48
C LEU A 183 0.25 -20.29 -1.14
N ARG A 184 1.09 -20.45 -2.18
CA ARG A 184 1.40 -21.76 -2.79
C ARG A 184 1.91 -22.77 -1.77
N ARG A 185 2.56 -22.31 -0.69
CA ARG A 185 2.97 -23.15 0.44
C ARG A 185 1.78 -23.71 1.26
N ILE A 186 0.55 -23.22 1.04
CA ILE A 186 -0.54 -23.33 2.03
C ILE A 186 -1.69 -24.29 1.65
N ARG A 187 -1.99 -24.70 0.40
CA ARG A 187 -2.92 -25.83 0.06
C ARG A 187 -3.09 -26.05 -1.45
N ARG A 188 -3.65 -27.20 -1.87
CA ARG A 188 -3.92 -27.56 -3.30
C ARG A 188 -4.93 -26.63 -4.00
N GLU A 189 -5.93 -26.12 -3.29
CA GLU A 189 -6.97 -25.22 -3.83
C GLU A 189 -6.37 -23.94 -4.43
N TYR A 190 -5.31 -23.41 -3.82
CA TYR A 190 -4.60 -22.23 -4.32
C TYR A 190 -3.83 -22.51 -5.62
N GLN A 191 -3.47 -23.76 -5.94
CA GLN A 191 -2.67 -24.07 -7.15
C GLN A 191 -3.46 -23.90 -8.46
N THR A 192 -4.77 -24.15 -8.44
CA THR A 192 -5.64 -23.90 -9.61
C THR A 192 -5.84 -22.41 -9.81
N LEU A 193 -6.10 -21.68 -8.72
CA LEU A 193 -6.20 -20.23 -8.74
C LEU A 193 -4.91 -19.54 -9.24
N LEU A 194 -3.75 -20.03 -8.78
CA LEU A 194 -2.43 -19.58 -9.21
C LEU A 194 -2.22 -19.72 -10.72
N ARG A 195 -2.71 -20.81 -11.33
CA ARG A 195 -2.61 -21.05 -12.78
C ARG A 195 -3.51 -20.11 -13.57
N ASN A 196 -4.77 -19.99 -13.17
CA ASN A 196 -5.73 -19.08 -13.81
C ASN A 196 -5.24 -17.63 -13.77
N TRP A 197 -4.65 -17.22 -12.64
CA TRP A 197 -4.08 -15.89 -12.51
C TRP A 197 -2.88 -15.69 -13.45
N ALA A 198 -1.94 -16.65 -13.48
CA ALA A 198 -0.76 -16.55 -14.33
C ALA A 198 -1.12 -16.43 -15.82
N GLU A 199 -2.18 -17.13 -16.24
CA GLU A 199 -2.74 -17.02 -17.58
C GLU A 199 -3.37 -15.65 -17.82
N TYR A 200 -4.19 -15.17 -16.88
CA TYR A 200 -4.80 -13.83 -16.94
C TYR A 200 -3.73 -12.74 -17.09
N ALA A 201 -2.69 -12.74 -16.28
CA ALA A 201 -1.65 -11.72 -16.33
C ALA A 201 -0.80 -11.77 -17.60
N LYS A 202 -0.57 -12.98 -18.13
CA LYS A 202 0.11 -13.16 -19.41
C LYS A 202 -0.72 -12.61 -20.57
N ALA A 203 -2.05 -12.77 -20.53
CA ALA A 203 -2.96 -12.16 -21.49
C ALA A 203 -2.97 -10.64 -21.33
N TYR A 204 -3.18 -10.15 -20.10
CA TYR A 204 -3.29 -8.73 -19.80
C TYR A 204 -2.03 -7.92 -20.16
N ARG A 205 -0.84 -8.48 -19.94
CA ARG A 205 0.43 -7.84 -20.35
C ARG A 205 0.51 -7.61 -21.86
N LYS A 206 -0.15 -8.41 -22.68
CA LYS A 206 -0.20 -8.23 -24.14
C LYS A 206 -1.19 -7.14 -24.57
N ASP A 207 -2.29 -6.99 -23.83
CA ASP A 207 -3.41 -6.13 -24.21
C ASP A 207 -3.33 -4.70 -23.64
N ILE A 208 -2.38 -4.43 -22.74
CA ILE A 208 -2.21 -3.15 -22.03
C ILE A 208 -2.04 -1.94 -22.97
N GLU A 209 -1.54 -2.13 -24.19
CA GLU A 209 -1.36 -1.03 -25.16
C GLU A 209 -2.71 -0.46 -25.67
N ARG A 210 -3.83 -1.15 -25.40
CA ARG A 210 -5.18 -0.78 -25.89
C ARG A 210 -6.24 -0.71 -24.80
N SER A 211 -5.88 -0.90 -23.52
CA SER A 211 -6.83 -1.17 -22.46
C SER A 211 -6.87 -0.08 -21.37
N ASP A 212 -8.06 0.16 -20.82
CA ASP A 212 -8.29 1.01 -19.65
C ASP A 212 -8.26 0.14 -18.39
N ALA A 213 -7.19 0.30 -17.59
CA ALA A 213 -6.96 -0.49 -16.40
C ALA A 213 -8.08 -0.38 -15.34
N LEU A 214 -8.81 0.73 -15.27
CA LEU A 214 -9.94 0.89 -14.34
C LEU A 214 -11.19 0.15 -14.84
N LYS A 215 -11.38 0.09 -16.16
CA LYS A 215 -12.45 -0.70 -16.78
C LYS A 215 -12.20 -2.20 -16.62
N GLU A 216 -10.97 -2.64 -16.87
CA GLU A 216 -10.55 -4.03 -16.67
C GLU A 216 -10.60 -4.43 -15.20
N ARG A 217 -10.17 -3.56 -14.28
CA ARG A 217 -10.35 -3.77 -12.83
C ARG A 217 -11.79 -4.10 -12.49
N ARG A 218 -12.75 -3.33 -13.02
CA ARG A 218 -14.18 -3.57 -12.80
C ARG A 218 -14.63 -4.89 -13.41
N GLU A 219 -14.15 -5.24 -14.60
CA GLU A 219 -14.47 -6.51 -15.24
C GLU A 219 -13.86 -7.74 -14.52
N ILE A 220 -12.63 -7.65 -14.03
CA ILE A 220 -11.93 -8.70 -13.26
C ILE A 220 -12.66 -8.98 -11.96
N ILE A 221 -12.95 -7.92 -11.18
CA ILE A 221 -13.71 -8.01 -9.93
C ILE A 221 -15.08 -8.66 -10.18
N ASN A 222 -15.71 -8.34 -11.31
CA ASN A 222 -17.01 -8.91 -11.67
C ASN A 222 -16.94 -10.36 -12.21
N LYS A 223 -15.80 -10.78 -12.78
CA LYS A 223 -15.63 -12.10 -13.44
C LYS A 223 -15.04 -13.16 -12.51
N LEU A 224 -14.34 -12.78 -11.44
CA LEU A 224 -13.70 -13.71 -10.53
C LEU A 224 -14.68 -14.14 -9.43
N LYS A 225 -15.11 -15.41 -9.49
CA LYS A 225 -15.89 -16.04 -8.41
C LYS A 225 -14.99 -16.25 -7.20
N SER A 226 -15.39 -15.70 -6.06
CA SER A 226 -14.68 -15.89 -4.78
C SER A 226 -14.49 -17.39 -4.50
N PRO A 227 -13.25 -17.84 -4.18
CA PRO A 227 -13.00 -19.24 -3.81
C PRO A 227 -13.41 -19.55 -2.36
N LEU A 228 -13.82 -18.54 -1.58
CA LEU A 228 -14.38 -18.72 -0.25
C LEU A 228 -15.89 -18.94 -0.36
N PRO A 229 -16.47 -19.86 0.43
CA PRO A 229 -17.92 -19.98 0.50
C PRO A 229 -18.52 -18.63 0.90
N LEU A 230 -19.60 -18.25 0.21
CA LEU A 230 -20.43 -17.12 0.63
C LEU A 230 -20.80 -17.36 2.09
N LEU A 231 -20.27 -16.52 2.99
CA LEU A 231 -20.68 -16.53 4.38
C LEU A 231 -22.16 -16.11 4.39
N LEU A 232 -23.05 -17.11 4.48
CA LEU A 232 -24.45 -16.96 4.85
C LEU A 232 -24.53 -16.49 6.31
#